data_AF-A0A931WBZ6-F1
#
_entry.id   AF-A0A931WBZ6-F1
#
_cell.length_a   1.000
_cell.length_b   1.000
_cell.length_c   1.000
_cell.angle_alpha   90.00
_cell.angle_beta   90.00
_cell.angle_gamma   90.00
#
_symmetry.space_group_name_H-M   'P 1'
#
loop_
_entity.id
_entity.type
_entity.pdbx_description
1 polymer ?
#
loop_
_entity_poly.entity_id
_entity_poly.type
_entity_poly.pdbx_seq_one_letter_code
_entity_poly.pdbx_strand_id
1 'polypeptide(L)'
;MQIIRDTFLGVIESVVSLNGKHILEIGCGDGTRSAMIAERCRYLVALEPSQELVEKASRTNSRANITYLQASALSLPFKPTPRFDNSFDVVIFTLSLHHIRPEFMRQAIQEATSVVDGLAYVIFFEPGFDGAFFDAEVIFDACDGDERKAKLLAYQAILDCHDLDPIAELSAETTFQFDSVEDFINTMHPKRELDKLETFLSQHNYQLRATR
;
A
#
# COMPACT_ATOMS: atom_id res chain seq x y z
N MET A 1 3.26 17.43 3.38
CA MET A 1 3.87 16.08 3.41
C MET A 1 4.26 15.64 2.00
N GLN A 2 5.54 15.33 1.77
CA GLN A 2 6.06 14.82 0.49
C GLN A 2 6.90 13.56 0.70
N ILE A 3 6.81 12.59 -0.20
CA ILE A 3 7.74 11.44 -0.21
C ILE A 3 9.04 11.89 -0.87
N ILE A 4 10.13 11.96 -0.11
CA ILE A 4 11.46 12.35 -0.60
C ILE A 4 12.37 11.15 -0.89
N ARG A 5 12.03 9.99 -0.34
CA ARG A 5 12.72 8.72 -0.59
C ARG A 5 11.74 7.58 -0.46
N ASP A 6 11.79 6.66 -1.40
CA ASP A 6 10.98 5.45 -1.38
C ASP A 6 11.74 4.27 -2.00
N THR A 7 11.91 3.19 -1.24
CA THR A 7 12.61 1.99 -1.72
C THR A 7 11.68 0.88 -2.20
N PHE A 8 10.36 1.07 -2.10
CA PHE A 8 9.31 0.08 -2.41
C PHE A 8 9.56 -0.67 -3.72
N LEU A 9 9.64 0.04 -4.85
CA LEU A 9 9.81 -0.59 -6.16
C LEU A 9 11.16 -1.29 -6.30
N GLY A 10 12.23 -0.70 -5.76
CA GLY A 10 13.56 -1.31 -5.81
C GLY A 10 13.64 -2.62 -5.03
N VAL A 11 12.93 -2.71 -3.90
CA VAL A 11 12.81 -3.94 -3.11
C VAL A 11 12.00 -4.99 -3.86
N ILE A 12 10.84 -4.63 -4.43
CA ILE A 12 10.03 -5.55 -5.24
C ILE A 12 10.83 -6.08 -6.45
N GLU A 13 11.47 -5.19 -7.21
CA GLU A 13 12.21 -5.54 -8.42
C GLU A 13 13.49 -6.34 -8.14
N SER A 14 13.92 -6.46 -6.87
CA SER A 14 14.98 -7.39 -6.47
C SER A 14 14.54 -8.86 -6.48
N VAL A 15 13.23 -9.12 -6.46
CA VAL A 15 12.62 -10.46 -6.49
C VAL A 15 11.90 -10.72 -7.81
N VAL A 16 11.08 -9.76 -8.26
CA VAL A 16 10.23 -9.91 -9.44
C VAL A 16 10.32 -8.69 -10.35
N SER A 17 10.75 -8.89 -11.59
CA SER A 17 10.72 -7.85 -12.62
C SER A 17 9.29 -7.48 -12.98
N LEU A 18 8.93 -6.20 -12.85
CA LEU A 18 7.62 -5.69 -13.27
C LEU A 18 7.54 -5.41 -14.78
N ASN A 19 8.68 -5.36 -15.47
CA ASN A 19 8.73 -5.07 -16.90
C ASN A 19 7.91 -6.08 -17.72
N GLY A 20 7.02 -5.57 -18.57
CA GLY A 20 6.15 -6.38 -19.42
C GLY A 20 4.94 -7.00 -18.72
N LYS A 21 4.80 -6.82 -17.39
CA LYS A 21 3.77 -7.47 -16.57
C LYS A 21 2.43 -6.74 -16.60
N HIS A 22 1.34 -7.51 -16.50
CA HIS A 22 0.01 -7.02 -16.19
C HIS A 22 -0.22 -7.12 -14.68
N ILE A 23 -0.43 -5.98 -14.02
CA ILE A 23 -0.45 -5.87 -12.56
C ILE A 23 -1.83 -5.47 -12.08
N LEU A 24 -2.28 -6.09 -10.99
CA LEU A 24 -3.39 -5.63 -10.17
C LEU A 24 -2.85 -4.99 -8.88
N GLU A 25 -3.23 -3.76 -8.59
CA GLU A 25 -2.99 -3.13 -7.29
C GLU A 25 -4.30 -3.07 -6.51
N ILE A 26 -4.26 -3.48 -5.24
CA ILE A 26 -5.40 -3.48 -4.32
C ILE A 26 -5.14 -2.43 -3.22
N GLY A 27 -6.01 -1.44 -3.15
CA GLY A 27 -5.90 -0.30 -2.22
C GLY A 27 -4.96 0.78 -2.76
N CYS A 28 -5.25 1.34 -3.93
CA CYS A 28 -4.37 2.31 -4.56
C CYS A 28 -4.42 3.72 -3.93
N GLY A 29 -5.40 4.01 -3.08
CA GLY A 29 -5.58 5.32 -2.47
C GLY A 29 -5.66 6.42 -3.53
N ASP A 30 -4.83 7.46 -3.38
CA ASP A 30 -4.77 8.57 -4.35
C ASP A 30 -3.91 8.31 -5.59
N GLY A 31 -3.41 7.09 -5.77
CA GLY A 31 -2.70 6.65 -6.97
C GLY A 31 -1.24 7.06 -7.04
N THR A 32 -0.66 7.66 -6.00
CA THR A 32 0.75 8.10 -6.00
C THR A 32 1.71 6.93 -6.30
N ARG A 33 1.51 5.78 -5.64
CA ARG A 33 2.31 4.56 -5.91
C ARG A 33 1.89 3.86 -7.21
N SER A 34 0.61 3.91 -7.57
CA SER A 34 0.12 3.39 -8.87
C SER A 34 0.85 4.03 -10.04
N ALA A 35 1.04 5.36 -10.00
CA ALA A 35 1.80 6.07 -11.02
C ALA A 35 3.26 5.60 -11.10
N MET A 36 3.88 5.24 -9.97
CA MET A 36 5.25 4.70 -9.95
C MET A 36 5.30 3.27 -10.50
N ILE A 37 4.35 2.41 -10.10
CA ILE A 37 4.25 1.01 -10.57
C ILE A 37 4.07 0.98 -12.09
N ALA A 38 3.21 1.85 -12.61
CA ALA A 38 2.91 1.94 -14.03
C ALA A 38 4.09 2.38 -14.92
N GLU A 39 5.10 3.04 -14.37
CA GLU A 39 6.36 3.31 -15.09
C GLU A 39 7.18 2.04 -15.33
N ARG A 40 6.92 0.98 -14.56
CA ARG A 40 7.71 -0.26 -14.55
C ARG A 40 6.99 -1.43 -15.20
N CYS A 41 5.68 -1.33 -15.46
CA CYS A 41 4.87 -2.44 -15.98
C CYS A 41 4.23 -2.16 -17.33
N ARG A 42 3.65 -3.20 -17.94
CA ARG A 42 2.93 -3.07 -19.22
C ARG A 42 1.56 -2.46 -19.02
N TYR A 43 0.79 -2.98 -18.07
CA TYR A 43 -0.55 -2.51 -17.72
C TYR A 43 -0.76 -2.61 -16.21
N LEU A 44 -1.42 -1.61 -15.63
CA LEU A 44 -1.82 -1.60 -14.23
C LEU A 44 -3.33 -1.40 -14.14
N VAL A 45 -3.99 -2.27 -13.39
CA VAL A 45 -5.35 -2.02 -12.88
C VAL A 45 -5.25 -1.75 -11.39
N ALA A 46 -5.72 -0.59 -10.95
CA ALA A 46 -5.59 -0.11 -9.58
C ALA A 46 -6.97 0.03 -8.93
N LEU A 47 -7.20 -0.69 -7.83
CA LEU A 47 -8.48 -0.76 -7.15
C LEU A 47 -8.49 0.06 -5.87
N GLU A 48 -9.60 0.78 -5.65
CA GLU A 48 -9.83 1.53 -4.41
C GLU A 48 -11.34 1.55 -4.11
N PRO A 49 -11.79 1.22 -2.88
CA PRO A 49 -13.21 1.25 -2.55
C PRO A 49 -13.82 2.66 -2.56
N SER A 50 -13.03 3.70 -2.25
CA SER A 50 -13.49 5.09 -2.26
C SER A 50 -13.53 5.68 -3.68
N GLN A 51 -14.75 5.95 -4.17
CA GLN A 51 -14.97 6.61 -5.46
C GLN A 51 -14.26 7.98 -5.52
N GLU A 52 -14.23 8.72 -4.42
CA GLU A 52 -13.55 10.02 -4.35
C GLU A 52 -12.04 9.89 -4.59
N LEU A 53 -11.41 8.88 -3.99
CA LEU A 53 -9.98 8.60 -4.18
C LEU A 53 -9.68 8.10 -5.59
N VAL A 54 -10.54 7.24 -6.16
CA VAL A 54 -10.44 6.81 -7.57
C VAL A 54 -10.48 8.01 -8.52
N GLU A 55 -11.40 8.95 -8.29
CA GLU A 55 -11.50 10.16 -9.10
C GLU A 55 -10.27 11.07 -8.93
N LYS A 56 -9.79 11.22 -7.69
CA LYS A 56 -8.56 11.97 -7.40
C LYS A 56 -7.38 11.34 -8.13
N ALA A 57 -7.15 10.04 -7.97
CA ALA A 57 -6.08 9.28 -8.60
C ALA A 57 -6.11 9.37 -10.12
N SER A 58 -7.29 9.23 -10.72
CA SER A 58 -7.48 9.35 -12.16
C SER A 58 -7.19 10.77 -12.69
N ARG A 59 -7.33 11.81 -11.86
CA ARG A 59 -7.02 13.19 -12.24
C ARG A 59 -5.55 13.54 -12.02
N THR A 60 -4.98 13.17 -10.86
CA THR A 60 -3.65 13.62 -10.44
C THR A 60 -2.53 12.67 -10.81
N ASN A 61 -2.82 11.37 -10.94
CA ASN A 61 -1.86 10.29 -11.11
C ASN A 61 -2.20 9.40 -12.33
N SER A 62 -2.75 9.98 -13.40
CA SER A 62 -3.09 9.23 -14.62
C SER A 62 -1.88 8.95 -15.51
N ARG A 63 -1.90 7.78 -16.15
CA ARG A 63 -0.98 7.40 -17.23
C ARG A 63 -1.73 6.56 -18.27
N ALA A 64 -1.16 6.45 -19.46
CA ALA A 64 -1.77 5.73 -20.58
C ALA A 64 -2.01 4.23 -20.32
N ASN A 65 -1.28 3.65 -19.37
CA ASN A 65 -1.33 2.22 -19.03
C ASN A 65 -1.91 1.92 -17.64
N ILE A 66 -2.57 2.90 -16.99
CA ILE A 66 -3.26 2.71 -15.71
C ILE A 66 -4.77 2.77 -15.94
N THR A 67 -5.48 1.82 -15.35
CA THR A 67 -6.94 1.88 -15.18
C THR A 67 -7.28 1.88 -13.69
N TYR A 68 -7.85 2.97 -13.20
CA TYR A 68 -8.39 3.04 -11.85
C TYR A 68 -9.83 2.55 -11.83
N LEU A 69 -10.18 1.68 -10.87
CA LEU A 69 -11.54 1.14 -10.72
C LEU A 69 -11.99 1.20 -9.27
N GLN A 70 -13.25 1.60 -9.07
CA GLN A 70 -13.87 1.49 -7.76
C GLN A 70 -14.22 0.02 -7.49
N ALA A 71 -13.50 -0.61 -6.57
CA ALA A 71 -13.76 -1.97 -6.14
C ALA A 71 -13.19 -2.26 -4.76
N SER A 72 -13.76 -3.27 -4.09
CA SER A 72 -13.24 -3.77 -2.82
C SER A 72 -12.41 -5.02 -3.04
N ALA A 73 -11.38 -5.21 -2.22
CA ALA A 73 -10.62 -6.47 -2.14
C ALA A 73 -11.50 -7.69 -1.81
N LEU A 74 -12.72 -7.48 -1.29
CA LEU A 74 -13.65 -8.55 -0.92
C LEU A 74 -14.52 -9.04 -2.09
N SER A 75 -14.50 -8.35 -3.22
CA SER A 75 -15.29 -8.68 -4.40
C SER A 75 -14.62 -8.06 -5.63
N LEU A 76 -13.65 -8.76 -6.21
CA LEU A 76 -12.94 -8.26 -7.39
C LEU A 76 -13.85 -8.31 -8.63
N PRO A 77 -13.80 -7.31 -9.52
CA PRO A 77 -14.64 -7.26 -10.72
C PRO A 77 -14.11 -8.16 -11.86
N PHE A 78 -13.23 -9.11 -11.55
CA PHE A 78 -12.61 -10.03 -12.51
C PHE A 78 -13.19 -11.43 -12.31
N LYS A 79 -13.72 -12.03 -13.38
CA LYS A 79 -14.29 -13.39 -13.30
C LYS A 79 -13.20 -14.41 -13.61
N PRO A 80 -13.02 -15.46 -12.79
CA PRO A 80 -12.22 -16.61 -13.17
C PRO A 80 -12.91 -17.28 -14.36
N THR A 81 -12.28 -17.26 -15.54
CA THR A 81 -12.76 -18.06 -16.67
C THR A 81 -11.62 -18.84 -17.28
N PRO A 82 -11.84 -20.11 -17.69
CA PRO A 82 -10.85 -20.95 -18.35
C PRO A 82 -10.46 -20.45 -19.76
N ARG A 83 -10.91 -19.26 -20.17
CA ARG A 83 -10.65 -18.62 -21.47
C ARG A 83 -10.16 -17.17 -21.37
N PHE A 84 -9.96 -16.63 -20.16
CA PHE A 84 -9.40 -15.29 -20.04
C PHE A 84 -7.88 -15.36 -20.14
N ASP A 85 -7.34 -14.64 -21.12
CA ASP A 85 -5.95 -14.21 -21.21
C ASP A 85 -5.59 -13.10 -20.19
N ASN A 86 -6.50 -12.80 -19.27
CA ASN A 86 -6.40 -11.74 -18.25
C ASN A 86 -6.06 -12.29 -16.86
N SER A 87 -5.13 -13.25 -16.76
CA SER A 87 -4.45 -13.46 -15.47
C SER A 87 -3.55 -12.25 -15.21
N PHE A 88 -3.60 -11.74 -13.98
CA PHE A 88 -2.58 -10.79 -13.55
C PHE A 88 -1.29 -11.56 -13.29
N ASP A 89 -0.17 -11.06 -13.80
CA ASP A 89 1.13 -11.64 -13.49
C ASP A 89 1.57 -11.31 -12.05
N VAL A 90 1.10 -10.18 -11.52
CA VAL A 90 1.42 -9.69 -10.17
C VAL A 90 0.18 -9.05 -9.57
N VAL A 91 -0.14 -9.39 -8.32
CA VAL A 91 -1.11 -8.68 -7.48
C VAL A 91 -0.36 -8.02 -6.33
N ILE A 92 -0.61 -6.74 -6.07
CA ILE A 92 0.06 -5.98 -5.01
C ILE A 92 -0.98 -5.40 -4.08
N PHE A 93 -0.94 -5.75 -2.80
CA PHE A 93 -1.60 -5.00 -1.75
C PHE A 93 -0.68 -3.85 -1.34
N THR A 94 -1.08 -2.61 -1.63
CA THR A 94 -0.30 -1.42 -1.29
C THR A 94 -0.88 -0.79 -0.03
N LEU A 95 -0.29 -1.09 1.13
CA LEU A 95 -0.67 -0.53 2.43
C LEU A 95 -2.18 -0.65 2.71
N SER A 96 -2.76 -1.81 2.46
CA SER A 96 -4.21 -1.95 2.39
C SER A 96 -4.79 -3.16 3.12
N LEU A 97 -4.03 -4.23 3.34
CA LEU A 97 -4.57 -5.43 4.00
C LEU A 97 -4.91 -5.16 5.47
N HIS A 98 -4.08 -4.41 6.19
CA HIS A 98 -4.34 -4.02 7.59
C HIS A 98 -5.61 -3.17 7.78
N HIS A 99 -6.10 -2.49 6.74
CA HIS A 99 -7.37 -1.76 6.80
C HIS A 99 -8.60 -2.67 6.65
N ILE A 100 -8.42 -3.92 6.23
CA ILE A 100 -9.52 -4.89 6.11
C ILE A 100 -9.83 -5.47 7.50
N ARG A 101 -11.11 -5.60 7.83
CA ARG A 101 -11.51 -6.25 9.09
C ARG A 101 -10.92 -7.67 9.18
N PRO A 102 -10.40 -8.11 10.34
CA PRO A 102 -9.66 -9.37 10.46
C PRO A 102 -10.37 -10.60 9.89
N GLU A 103 -11.68 -10.70 10.10
CA GLU A 103 -12.53 -11.79 9.62
C GLU A 103 -12.64 -11.87 8.08
N PHE A 104 -12.27 -10.81 7.36
CA PHE A 104 -12.33 -10.73 5.90
C PHE A 104 -10.94 -10.72 5.22
N MET A 105 -9.84 -10.66 5.99
CA MET A 105 -8.49 -10.64 5.40
C MET A 105 -8.21 -11.91 4.59
N ARG A 106 -8.58 -13.09 5.09
CA ARG A 106 -8.43 -14.35 4.34
C ARG A 106 -9.25 -14.32 3.03
N GLN A 107 -10.47 -13.81 3.07
CA GLN A 107 -11.29 -13.67 1.86
C GLN A 107 -10.61 -12.73 0.84
N ALA A 108 -10.05 -11.60 1.29
CA ALA A 108 -9.34 -10.67 0.41
C ALA A 108 -8.14 -11.34 -0.28
N ILE A 109 -7.36 -12.13 0.46
CA ILE A 109 -6.24 -12.90 -0.11
C ILE A 109 -6.75 -13.94 -1.11
N GLN A 110 -7.84 -14.65 -0.82
CA GLN A 110 -8.45 -15.63 -1.72
C GLN A 110 -8.98 -15.01 -3.02
N GLU A 111 -9.60 -13.84 -2.94
CA GLU A 111 -10.01 -13.09 -4.12
C GLU A 111 -8.79 -12.74 -4.98
N ALA A 112 -7.71 -12.24 -4.36
CA ALA A 112 -6.46 -11.93 -5.05
C ALA A 112 -5.80 -13.16 -5.70
N THR A 113 -5.82 -14.33 -5.05
CA THR A 113 -5.29 -15.57 -5.65
C THR A 113 -6.18 -16.13 -6.75
N SER A 114 -7.48 -15.81 -6.76
CA SER A 114 -8.41 -16.28 -7.80
C SER A 114 -8.23 -15.62 -9.17
N VAL A 115 -7.54 -14.48 -9.23
CA VAL A 115 -7.36 -13.66 -10.45
C VAL A 115 -5.97 -13.80 -11.06
N VAL A 116 -5.15 -14.71 -10.53
CA VAL A 116 -3.80 -15.01 -11.01
C VAL A 116 -3.69 -16.45 -11.52
N ASP A 117 -2.64 -16.73 -12.30
CA ASP A 117 -2.27 -18.10 -12.67
C ASP A 117 -1.11 -18.63 -11.82
N GLY A 118 -0.72 -19.89 -12.05
CA GLY A 118 0.25 -20.59 -11.21
C GLY A 118 1.70 -20.07 -11.23
N LEU A 119 2.04 -19.08 -12.07
CA LEU A 119 3.38 -18.47 -12.11
C LEU A 119 3.38 -17.00 -11.67
N ALA A 120 2.25 -16.51 -11.16
CA ALA A 120 2.10 -15.14 -10.71
C ALA A 120 2.66 -14.90 -9.31
N TYR A 121 2.80 -13.63 -8.96
CA TYR A 121 3.24 -13.19 -7.64
C TYR A 121 2.13 -12.43 -6.92
N VAL A 122 1.96 -12.69 -5.63
CA VAL A 122 1.16 -11.85 -4.74
C VAL A 122 2.12 -11.16 -3.77
N ILE A 123 2.08 -9.83 -3.75
CA ILE A 123 2.97 -8.99 -2.95
C ILE A 123 2.14 -8.25 -1.91
N PHE A 124 2.56 -8.36 -0.66
CA PHE A 124 2.00 -7.58 0.44
C PHE A 124 3.00 -6.51 0.84
N PHE A 125 2.70 -5.26 0.53
CA PHE A 125 3.47 -4.12 1.00
C PHE A 125 2.71 -3.47 2.15
N GLU A 126 3.13 -3.75 3.37
CA GLU A 126 2.39 -3.42 4.59
C GLU A 126 3.24 -2.49 5.49
N PRO A 127 2.63 -1.70 6.38
CA PRO A 127 3.40 -0.84 7.27
C PRO A 127 4.15 -1.67 8.33
N GLY A 128 5.41 -1.29 8.56
CA GLY A 128 6.22 -1.81 9.66
C GLY A 128 5.84 -1.24 11.03
N PHE A 129 6.64 -1.62 12.03
CA PHE A 129 6.48 -1.24 13.44
C PHE A 129 7.60 -0.30 13.94
N ASP A 130 8.39 0.26 13.03
CA ASP A 130 9.55 1.08 13.36
C ASP A 130 9.66 2.33 12.47
N GLY A 131 10.36 3.34 12.98
CA GLY A 131 10.62 4.62 12.33
C GLY A 131 9.82 5.77 12.92
N ALA A 132 10.38 6.97 12.83
CA ALA A 132 9.79 8.18 13.40
C ALA A 132 8.39 8.52 12.85
N PHE A 133 8.03 8.03 11.66
CA PHE A 133 6.66 8.18 11.16
C PHE A 133 5.67 7.33 11.98
N PHE A 134 6.03 6.09 12.28
CA PHE A 134 5.26 5.22 13.15
C PHE A 134 5.20 5.74 14.59
N ASP A 135 6.33 6.25 15.09
CA ASP A 135 6.34 6.93 16.40
C ASP A 135 5.37 8.11 16.41
N ALA A 136 5.23 8.85 15.31
CA ALA A 136 4.28 9.94 15.22
C ALA A 136 2.81 9.47 15.23
N GLU A 137 2.47 8.39 14.50
CA GLU A 137 1.16 7.72 14.55
C GLU A 137 0.80 7.36 16.00
N VAL A 138 1.74 6.73 16.71
CA VAL A 138 1.53 6.24 18.08
C VAL A 138 1.60 7.35 19.12
N ILE A 139 2.52 8.32 19.03
CA ILE A 139 2.65 9.35 20.07
C ILE A 139 1.53 10.38 19.93
N PHE A 140 1.21 10.80 18.70
CA PHE A 140 0.28 11.91 18.44
C PHE A 140 -1.13 11.47 18.04
N ASP A 141 -1.39 10.17 17.92
CA ASP A 141 -2.64 9.64 17.34
C ASP A 141 -2.90 10.22 15.94
N ALA A 142 -1.81 10.36 15.18
CA ALA A 142 -1.79 10.93 13.85
C ALA A 142 -2.29 9.91 12.80
N CYS A 143 -2.90 10.40 11.73
CA CYS A 143 -3.55 9.63 10.68
C CYS A 143 -4.58 8.65 11.27
N ASP A 144 -4.35 7.36 11.02
CA ASP A 144 -5.17 6.24 11.47
C ASP A 144 -4.87 5.82 12.92
N GLY A 145 -3.88 6.46 13.56
CA GLY A 145 -3.55 6.29 14.96
C GLY A 145 -2.80 4.99 15.25
N ASP A 146 -3.13 4.34 16.38
CA ASP A 146 -2.44 3.12 16.81
C ASP A 146 -2.99 1.86 16.12
N GLU A 147 -2.42 1.55 14.97
CA GLU A 147 -2.82 0.39 14.15
C GLU A 147 -2.06 -0.90 14.46
N ARG A 148 -1.24 -0.95 15.52
CA ARG A 148 -0.37 -2.12 15.80
C ARG A 148 -1.10 -3.46 15.77
N LYS A 149 -2.32 -3.49 16.30
CA LYS A 149 -3.16 -4.69 16.29
C LYS A 149 -3.56 -5.09 14.86
N ALA A 150 -3.96 -4.13 14.03
CA ALA A 150 -4.37 -4.38 12.66
C ALA A 150 -3.19 -4.88 11.80
N LYS A 151 -2.01 -4.24 11.94
CA LYS A 151 -0.76 -4.65 11.29
C LYS A 151 -0.38 -6.10 11.64
N LEU A 152 -0.45 -6.46 12.93
CA LEU A 152 -0.15 -7.84 13.38
C LEU A 152 -1.15 -8.86 12.82
N LEU A 153 -2.44 -8.52 12.77
CA LEU A 153 -3.47 -9.42 12.24
C LEU A 153 -3.32 -9.62 10.73
N ALA A 154 -2.95 -8.58 9.98
CA ALA A 154 -2.64 -8.69 8.55
C ALA A 154 -1.43 -9.59 8.32
N TYR A 155 -0.34 -9.40 9.07
CA TYR A 155 0.84 -10.26 9.00
C TYR A 155 0.50 -11.74 9.28
N GLN A 156 -0.29 -12.00 10.33
CA GLN A 156 -0.75 -13.35 10.64
C GLN A 156 -1.61 -13.94 9.52
N ALA A 157 -2.52 -13.15 8.93
CA ALA A 157 -3.37 -13.59 7.83
C ALA A 157 -2.56 -13.97 6.57
N ILE A 158 -1.45 -13.26 6.30
CA ILE A 158 -0.52 -13.59 5.22
C ILE A 158 0.16 -14.95 5.50
N LEU A 159 0.70 -15.14 6.70
CA LEU A 159 1.38 -16.39 7.08
C LEU A 159 0.46 -17.61 7.13
N ASP A 160 -0.81 -17.41 7.48
CA ASP A 160 -1.84 -18.47 7.56
C ASP A 160 -2.49 -18.78 6.20
N CYS A 161 -2.03 -18.16 5.12
CA CYS A 161 -2.48 -18.47 3.76
C CYS A 161 -1.70 -19.67 3.20
N HIS A 162 -2.40 -20.79 3.00
CA HIS A 162 -1.80 -22.01 2.44
C HIS A 162 -1.89 -22.10 0.90
N ASP A 163 -2.56 -21.13 0.28
CA ASP A 163 -2.70 -21.04 -1.19
C ASP A 163 -1.49 -20.32 -1.83
N LEU A 164 -0.54 -19.85 -1.02
CA LEU A 164 0.65 -19.13 -1.43
C LEU A 164 1.92 -19.82 -0.90
N ASP A 165 2.93 -19.91 -1.75
CA ASP A 165 4.28 -20.33 -1.35
C ASP A 165 5.12 -19.08 -0.98
N PRO A 166 5.66 -18.97 0.25
CA PRO A 166 6.51 -17.84 0.63
C PRO A 166 7.80 -17.80 -0.18
N ILE A 167 8.07 -16.66 -0.84
CA ILE A 167 9.28 -16.46 -1.65
C ILE A 167 10.32 -15.63 -0.91
N ALA A 168 9.91 -14.47 -0.37
CA ALA A 168 10.79 -13.55 0.35
C ALA A 168 9.98 -12.66 1.30
N GLU A 169 10.59 -12.31 2.43
CA GLU A 169 10.16 -11.24 3.32
C GLU A 169 11.29 -10.20 3.35
N LEU A 170 10.97 -8.96 3.00
CA LEU A 170 11.95 -7.90 2.78
C LEU A 170 11.49 -6.63 3.50
N SER A 171 12.45 -5.77 3.86
CA SER A 171 12.16 -4.46 4.45
C SER A 171 12.39 -3.35 3.43
N ALA A 172 11.41 -2.47 3.31
CA ALA A 172 11.47 -1.23 2.57
C ALA A 172 11.42 -0.02 3.52
N GLU A 173 11.75 1.14 2.98
CA GLU A 173 11.72 2.41 3.70
C GLU A 173 11.04 3.47 2.84
N THR A 174 10.19 4.27 3.47
CA THR A 174 9.68 5.52 2.91
C THR A 174 10.06 6.67 3.84
N THR A 175 10.61 7.75 3.30
CA THR A 175 10.91 8.97 4.06
C THR A 175 9.99 10.09 3.61
N PHE A 176 9.30 10.69 4.58
CA PHE A 176 8.38 11.80 4.39
C PHE A 176 9.01 13.10 4.88
N GLN A 177 8.98 14.13 4.05
CA GLN A 177 9.34 15.50 4.41
C GLN A 177 8.08 16.29 4.75
N PHE A 178 8.16 17.07 5.82
CA PHE A 178 7.18 18.08 6.20
C PHE A 178 7.80 19.47 6.09
N ASP A 179 7.06 20.45 5.59
CA ASP A 179 7.59 21.81 5.40
C ASP A 179 7.56 22.62 6.70
N SER A 180 6.64 22.28 7.60
CA SER A 180 6.45 22.93 8.89
C SER A 180 5.59 22.08 9.83
N VAL A 181 5.43 22.52 11.09
CA VAL A 181 4.46 21.91 12.01
C VAL A 181 3.03 22.06 11.48
N GLU A 182 2.71 23.17 10.82
CA GLU A 182 1.39 23.38 10.21
C GLU A 182 1.13 22.40 9.06
N ASP A 183 2.14 22.14 8.21
CA ASP A 183 2.06 21.09 7.18
C ASP A 183 1.82 19.72 7.81
N PHE A 184 2.55 19.38 8.89
CA PHE A 184 2.31 18.15 9.63
C PHE A 184 0.88 18.09 10.19
N ILE A 185 0.37 19.15 10.83
CA ILE A 185 -0.98 19.17 11.38
C ILE A 185 -2.04 18.96 10.28
N ASN A 186 -1.89 19.65 9.16
CA ASN A 186 -2.84 19.61 8.05
C ASN A 186 -2.84 18.27 7.30
N THR A 187 -1.73 17.53 7.33
CA THR A 187 -1.62 16.25 6.60
C THR A 187 -1.81 15.05 7.50
N MET A 188 -1.24 15.08 8.70
CA MET A 188 -1.23 13.97 9.65
C MET A 188 -2.32 14.07 10.70
N HIS A 189 -3.04 15.18 10.82
CA HIS A 189 -4.19 15.34 11.73
C HIS A 189 -3.96 14.80 13.16
N PRO A 190 -2.86 15.18 13.84
CA PRO A 190 -2.54 14.70 15.18
C PRO A 190 -3.63 15.11 16.18
N LYS A 191 -3.92 14.24 17.15
CA LYS A 191 -5.03 14.42 18.10
C LYS A 191 -4.59 14.55 19.56
N ARG A 192 -3.37 14.13 19.90
CA ARG A 192 -2.80 14.19 21.26
C ARG A 192 -1.37 14.73 21.28
N GLU A 193 -0.91 15.14 22.46
CA GLU A 193 0.48 15.55 22.72
C GLU A 193 0.97 16.68 21.79
N LEU A 194 0.06 17.59 21.40
CA LEU A 194 0.30 18.62 20.39
C LEU A 194 1.42 19.61 20.79
N ASP A 195 1.62 19.82 22.08
CA ASP A 195 2.69 20.64 22.65
C ASP A 195 4.10 20.10 22.36
N LYS A 196 4.21 18.81 22.01
CA LYS A 196 5.50 18.15 21.71
C LYS A 196 5.85 18.14 20.22
N LEU A 197 4.93 18.52 19.33
CA LEU A 197 5.10 18.41 17.88
C LEU A 197 6.35 19.15 17.36
N GLU A 198 6.54 20.40 17.76
CA GLU A 198 7.70 21.22 17.31
C GLU A 198 9.02 20.55 17.70
N THR A 199 9.11 20.07 18.95
CA THR A 199 10.32 19.42 19.46
C THR A 199 10.58 18.12 18.71
N PHE A 200 9.55 17.29 18.53
CA PHE A 200 9.64 16.03 17.82
C PHE A 200 10.08 16.22 16.36
N LEU A 201 9.39 17.10 15.62
CA LEU A 201 9.69 17.34 14.21
C LEU A 201 11.09 17.95 14.04
N SER A 202 11.48 18.91 14.89
CA SER A 202 12.83 19.48 14.87
C SER A 202 13.92 18.45 15.14
N GLN A 203 13.71 17.53 16.10
CA GLN A 203 14.66 16.44 16.37
C GLN A 203 14.87 15.50 15.18
N HIS A 204 13.86 15.37 14.32
CA HIS A 204 13.91 14.57 13.10
C HIS A 204 14.19 15.40 11.84
N ASN A 205 14.58 16.67 11.96
CA ASN A 205 14.78 17.59 10.83
C ASN A 205 13.56 17.63 9.87
N TYR A 206 12.35 17.50 10.42
CA TYR A 206 11.09 17.43 9.67
C TYR A 206 11.03 16.27 8.64
N GLN A 207 11.89 15.25 8.83
CA GLN A 207 11.94 14.05 7.99
C GLN A 207 11.60 12.82 8.82
N LEU A 208 10.45 12.22 8.54
CA LEU A 208 9.98 11.04 9.25
C LEU A 208 10.16 9.80 8.37
N ARG A 209 10.90 8.82 8.89
CA ARG A 209 11.11 7.53 8.24
C ARG A 209 10.04 6.54 8.66
N ALA A 210 9.52 5.76 7.72
CA ALA A 210 8.61 4.65 7.93
C ALA A 210 9.24 3.38 7.37
N THR A 211 9.40 2.38 8.22
CA THR A 211 9.69 1.01 7.77
C THR A 211 8.43 0.39 7.18
N ARG A 212 8.58 -0.41 6.14
CA ARG A 212 7.52 -1.07 5.37
C ARG A 212 7.99 -2.46 4.94
#